data_AF-A0A2D7X338-F1
#
_entry.id   AF-A0A2D7X338-F1
#
_cell.length_a   1.000
_cell.length_b   1.000
_cell.length_c   1.000
_cell.angle_alpha   90.00
_cell.angle_beta   90.00
_cell.angle_gamma   90.00
#
_symmetry.space_group_name_H-M   'P 1'
#
loop_
_entity.id
_entity.type
_entity.pdbx_description
1 polymer ?
#
loop_
_entity_poly.entity_id
_entity_poly.type
_entity_poly.pdbx_seq_one_letter_code
_entity_poly.pdbx_strand_id
1 'polypeptide(L)'
;MTEKKNEVWTIEELISLTETIQTKEIEYNGKSLKVQWCELTESEEPQMGIPDPNMPDDEQNAHFAKIAGARVEAMINKANDKNPEGAVITSESWNKLPTTLRWAISNTIMNTDNNKSDF
;
A
#
# COMPACT_ATOMS: atom_id res chain seq x y z
N MET A 1 -34.82 -2.65 19.25
CA MET A 1 -33.62 -1.82 19.08
C MET A 1 -32.43 -2.69 19.45
N THR A 2 -31.66 -3.14 18.48
CA THR A 2 -30.43 -3.90 18.73
C THR A 2 -29.31 -2.88 18.91
N GLU A 3 -28.80 -2.77 20.14
CA GLU A 3 -27.59 -1.98 20.42
C GLU A 3 -26.46 -2.50 19.54
N LYS A 4 -25.90 -1.63 18.69
CA LYS A 4 -24.61 -1.90 18.04
C LYS A 4 -23.58 -1.92 19.16
N LYS A 5 -23.08 -3.11 19.51
CA LYS A 5 -21.83 -3.22 20.27
C LYS A 5 -20.76 -2.49 19.47
N ASN A 6 -20.19 -1.44 20.05
CA ASN A 6 -18.94 -0.90 19.54
C ASN A 6 -17.88 -1.97 19.78
N GLU A 7 -17.58 -2.77 18.76
CA GLU A 7 -16.43 -3.66 18.77
C GLU A 7 -15.18 -2.80 18.80
N VAL A 8 -14.39 -2.97 19.86
CA VAL A 8 -13.10 -2.32 20.04
C VAL A 8 -12.04 -3.36 19.67
N TRP A 9 -11.11 -2.98 18.81
CA TRP A 9 -9.98 -3.83 18.44
C TRP A 9 -9.15 -4.23 19.65
N THR A 10 -8.77 -5.50 19.70
CA THR A 10 -7.71 -6.00 20.57
C THR A 10 -6.34 -5.72 19.94
N ILE A 11 -5.30 -5.65 20.78
CA ILE A 11 -3.92 -5.48 20.29
C ILE A 11 -3.48 -6.66 19.41
N GLU A 12 -3.93 -7.88 19.73
CA GLU A 12 -3.63 -9.08 18.95
C GLU A 12 -4.23 -9.01 17.54
N GLU A 13 -5.47 -8.52 17.42
CA GLU A 13 -6.09 -8.29 16.11
C GLU A 13 -5.33 -7.22 15.32
N LEU A 14 -4.92 -6.12 15.95
CA LEU A 14 -4.13 -5.07 15.28
C LEU A 14 -2.77 -5.58 14.79
N ILE A 15 -2.08 -6.37 15.60
CA ILE A 15 -0.82 -7.02 15.19
C ILE A 15 -1.08 -7.96 14.01
N SER A 16 -2.17 -8.73 14.04
CA SER A 16 -2.52 -9.66 12.96
C SER A 16 -2.75 -8.96 11.61
N LEU A 17 -3.10 -7.67 11.59
CA LEU A 17 -3.23 -6.90 10.34
C LEU A 17 -1.90 -6.80 9.58
N THR A 18 -0.78 -6.77 10.30
CA THR A 18 0.57 -6.78 9.70
C THR A 18 0.99 -8.16 9.19
N GLU A 19 0.24 -9.20 9.50
CA GLU A 19 0.55 -10.58 9.10
C GLU A 19 -0.49 -11.16 8.12
N THR A 20 -1.63 -10.50 8.00
CA THR A 20 -2.75 -10.91 7.16
C THR A 20 -2.57 -10.38 5.74
N ILE A 21 -2.67 -11.27 4.75
CA ILE A 21 -2.71 -10.87 3.35
C ILE A 21 -4.07 -10.25 3.06
N GLN A 22 -4.06 -8.98 2.69
CA GLN A 22 -5.20 -8.27 2.15
C GLN A 22 -5.24 -8.47 0.63
N THR A 23 -6.44 -8.51 0.05
CA THR A 23 -6.60 -8.60 -1.40
C THR A 23 -7.73 -7.69 -1.88
N LYS A 24 -7.58 -7.12 -3.07
CA LYS A 24 -8.63 -6.35 -3.74
C LYS A 24 -8.50 -6.46 -5.25
N GLU A 25 -9.64 -6.40 -5.94
CA GLU A 25 -9.66 -6.27 -7.39
C GLU A 25 -9.74 -4.80 -7.78
N ILE A 26 -8.89 -4.40 -8.73
CA ILE A 26 -8.85 -3.06 -9.31
C ILE A 26 -9.22 -3.18 -10.79
N GLU A 27 -10.23 -2.43 -11.22
CA GLU A 27 -10.55 -2.31 -12.63
C GLU A 27 -9.61 -1.30 -13.30
N TYR A 28 -8.95 -1.71 -14.38
CA TYR A 28 -8.09 -0.86 -15.18
C TYR A 28 -8.27 -1.15 -16.66
N ASN A 29 -8.67 -0.14 -17.42
CA ASN A 29 -8.88 -0.24 -18.87
C ASN A 29 -9.84 -1.39 -19.25
N GLY A 30 -10.95 -1.53 -18.52
CA GLY A 30 -12.00 -2.53 -18.75
C GLY A 30 -11.62 -3.97 -18.37
N LYS A 31 -10.52 -4.16 -17.62
CA LYS A 31 -10.09 -5.46 -17.11
C LYS A 31 -9.83 -5.39 -15.60
N SER A 32 -10.17 -6.46 -14.89
CA SER A 32 -9.88 -6.59 -13.46
C SER A 32 -8.48 -7.13 -13.22
N LEU A 33 -7.77 -6.52 -12.28
CA LEU A 33 -6.48 -6.98 -11.76
C LEU A 33 -6.63 -7.26 -10.26
N LYS A 34 -6.32 -8.49 -9.84
CA LYS A 34 -6.23 -8.81 -8.41
C LYS A 34 -4.88 -8.32 -7.86
N VAL A 35 -4.93 -7.61 -6.75
CA VAL A 35 -3.77 -7.15 -6.00
C VAL A 35 -3.81 -7.75 -4.61
N GLN A 36 -2.63 -8.07 -4.07
CA GLN A 36 -2.44 -8.51 -2.69
C GLN A 36 -1.36 -7.68 -2.00
N TRP A 37 -1.53 -7.42 -0.72
CA TRP A 37 -0.57 -6.68 0.11
C TRP A 37 -0.71 -7.07 1.58
N CYS A 38 0.29 -6.71 2.39
CA CYS A 38 0.30 -6.93 3.82
C CYS A 38 0.81 -5.65 4.50
N GLU A 39 0.24 -5.24 5.64
CA GLU A 39 0.73 -4.05 6.34
C GLU A 39 2.16 -4.26 6.84
N LEU A 40 2.94 -3.18 6.83
CA LEU A 40 4.30 -3.18 7.36
C LEU A 40 4.30 -2.76 8.82
N THR A 41 5.14 -3.40 9.59
CA THR A 41 5.64 -2.84 10.85
C THR A 41 6.66 -1.75 10.56
N GLU A 42 6.93 -0.90 11.56
CA GLU A 42 7.95 0.17 11.44
C GLU A 42 9.31 -0.36 10.96
N SER A 43 9.74 -1.52 11.47
CA SER A 43 11.02 -2.13 11.10
C SER A 43 11.07 -2.65 9.65
N GLU A 44 9.92 -2.85 9.02
CA GLU A 44 9.81 -3.31 7.63
C GLU A 44 9.62 -2.14 6.66
N GLU A 45 9.34 -0.93 7.16
CA GLU A 45 9.23 0.25 6.29
C GLU A 45 10.56 0.57 5.62
N PRO A 46 10.55 0.97 4.34
CA PRO A 46 11.77 1.36 3.63
C PRO A 46 12.39 2.59 4.29
N GLN A 47 13.54 2.37 4.92
CA GLN A 47 14.30 3.42 5.59
C GLN A 47 14.99 4.29 4.54
N MET A 48 14.39 5.44 4.23
CA MET A 48 14.95 6.45 3.36
C MET A 48 15.19 7.71 4.20
N GLY A 49 16.37 8.32 4.09
CA GLY A 49 16.70 9.53 4.83
C GLY A 49 15.69 10.65 4.56
N ILE A 50 15.49 11.53 5.53
CA ILE A 50 14.66 12.73 5.32
C ILE A 50 15.35 13.60 4.26
N PRO A 51 14.63 14.10 3.23
CA PRO A 51 15.21 15.03 2.25
C PRO A 51 15.77 16.27 2.96
N ASP A 52 16.82 16.87 2.42
CA ASP A 52 17.36 18.13 2.95
C ASP A 52 16.25 19.20 2.94
N PRO A 53 16.00 19.96 4.02
CA PRO A 53 14.98 21.00 3.99
C PRO A 53 15.27 22.12 2.98
N ASN A 54 16.50 22.22 2.47
CA ASN A 54 16.93 23.26 1.53
C ASN A 54 16.95 22.82 0.06
N MET A 55 16.68 21.54 -0.25
CA MET A 55 16.56 21.13 -1.66
C MET A 55 15.28 21.73 -2.28
N PRO A 56 15.25 21.92 -3.61
CA PRO A 56 14.06 22.39 -4.32
C PRO A 56 12.81 21.56 -4.03
N ASP A 57 11.65 22.22 -4.00
CA ASP A 57 10.37 21.57 -3.68
C ASP A 57 10.04 20.39 -4.61
N ASP A 58 10.37 20.49 -5.90
CA ASP A 58 10.19 19.42 -6.88
C ASP A 58 11.05 18.20 -6.57
N GLU A 59 12.29 18.42 -6.15
CA GLU A 59 13.17 17.33 -5.69
C GLU A 59 12.68 16.72 -4.37
N GLN A 60 12.18 17.53 -3.42
CA GLN A 60 11.63 17.02 -2.16
C GLN A 60 10.41 16.16 -2.42
N ASN A 61 9.51 16.63 -3.29
CA ASN A 61 8.32 15.89 -3.71
C ASN A 61 8.68 14.59 -4.42
N ALA A 62 9.71 14.61 -5.29
CA ALA A 62 10.21 13.40 -5.93
C ALA A 62 10.76 12.40 -4.91
N HIS A 63 11.44 12.87 -3.86
CA HIS A 63 11.92 12.03 -2.77
C HIS A 63 10.76 11.35 -2.03
N PHE A 64 9.74 12.10 -1.61
CA PHE A 64 8.58 11.54 -0.94
C PHE A 64 7.78 10.58 -1.84
N ALA A 65 7.61 10.89 -3.12
CA ALA A 65 6.96 10.01 -4.08
C ALA A 65 7.72 8.67 -4.22
N LYS A 66 9.06 8.71 -4.18
CA LYS A 66 9.90 7.52 -4.22
C LYS A 66 9.73 6.66 -2.96
N ILE A 67 9.66 7.28 -1.78
CA ILE A 67 9.38 6.57 -0.52
C ILE A 67 8.02 5.88 -0.58
N ALA A 68 6.98 6.61 -0.98
CA ALA A 68 5.63 6.05 -1.09
C ALA A 68 5.57 4.86 -2.06
N GLY A 69 6.25 4.96 -3.21
CA GLY A 69 6.37 3.85 -4.16
C GLY A 69 7.11 2.64 -3.59
N ALA A 70 8.22 2.86 -2.88
CA ALA A 70 8.98 1.79 -2.23
C ALA A 70 8.19 1.11 -1.11
N ARG A 71 7.37 1.87 -0.36
CA ARG A 71 6.50 1.33 0.70
C ARG A 71 5.45 0.38 0.12
N VAL A 72 4.78 0.81 -0.95
CA VAL A 72 3.79 -0.03 -1.65
C VAL A 72 4.44 -1.31 -2.18
N GLU A 73 5.63 -1.22 -2.76
CA GLU A 73 6.38 -2.37 -3.24
C GLU A 73 6.74 -3.34 -2.10
N ALA A 74 7.17 -2.83 -0.94
CA ALA A 74 7.47 -3.65 0.24
C ALA A 74 6.22 -4.38 0.77
N MET A 75 5.05 -3.71 0.81
CA MET A 75 3.78 -4.33 1.22
C MET A 75 3.35 -5.46 0.28
N ILE A 76 3.52 -5.28 -1.04
CA ILE A 76 3.25 -6.29 -2.06
C ILE A 76 4.22 -7.46 -1.91
N ASN A 77 5.51 -7.20 -1.74
CA ASN A 77 6.53 -8.24 -1.58
C ASN A 77 6.30 -9.07 -0.32
N LYS A 78 6.00 -8.45 0.82
CA LYS A 78 5.64 -9.17 2.04
C LYS A 78 4.46 -10.11 1.83
N ALA A 79 3.42 -9.68 1.10
CA ALA A 79 2.29 -10.54 0.76
C ALA A 79 2.67 -11.68 -0.19
N ASN A 80 3.53 -11.42 -1.19
CA ASN A 80 4.02 -12.44 -2.10
C ASN A 80 4.87 -13.50 -1.39
N ASP A 81 5.71 -13.09 -0.44
CA ASP A 81 6.52 -14.03 0.36
C ASP A 81 5.62 -14.96 1.20
N LYS A 82 4.49 -14.44 1.70
CA LYS A 82 3.48 -15.21 2.44
C LYS A 82 2.57 -16.05 1.55
N ASN A 83 2.31 -15.62 0.31
CA ASN A 83 1.47 -16.30 -0.67
C ASN A 83 2.07 -16.21 -2.09
N PRO A 84 3.09 -17.05 -2.37
CA PRO A 84 3.77 -17.02 -3.67
C PRO A 84 2.87 -17.42 -4.83
N GLU A 85 1.96 -18.36 -4.61
CA GLU A 85 1.04 -18.86 -5.65
C GLU A 85 0.00 -17.81 -6.07
N GLY A 86 -0.32 -16.86 -5.18
CA GLY A 86 -1.22 -15.75 -5.47
C GLY A 86 -0.53 -14.49 -5.99
N ALA A 87 0.79 -14.50 -6.20
CA ALA A 87 1.55 -13.32 -6.61
C ALA A 87 1.21 -12.90 -8.05
N VAL A 88 0.61 -11.72 -8.19
CA VAL A 88 0.25 -11.13 -9.50
C VAL A 88 1.18 -9.98 -9.88
N ILE A 89 1.66 -9.23 -8.89
CA ILE A 89 2.59 -8.11 -9.06
C ILE A 89 3.87 -8.43 -8.30
N THR A 90 5.03 -8.26 -8.92
CA THR A 90 6.35 -8.46 -8.33
C THR A 90 7.19 -7.20 -8.50
N SER A 91 8.31 -7.07 -7.80
CA SER A 91 9.29 -5.99 -8.03
C SER A 91 9.68 -5.83 -9.51
N GLU A 92 9.78 -6.94 -10.24
CA GLU A 92 10.13 -6.91 -11.66
C GLU A 92 9.01 -6.33 -12.52
N SER A 93 7.75 -6.69 -12.25
CA SER A 93 6.61 -6.19 -13.02
C SER A 93 6.20 -4.78 -12.59
N TRP A 94 6.31 -4.44 -11.30
CA TRP A 94 5.94 -3.15 -10.73
C TRP A 94 6.56 -1.98 -11.49
N ASN A 95 7.87 -2.03 -11.71
CA ASN A 95 8.61 -0.97 -12.41
C ASN A 95 8.28 -0.86 -13.91
N LYS A 96 7.59 -1.84 -14.48
CA LYS A 96 7.15 -1.89 -15.88
C LYS A 96 5.67 -1.51 -16.05
N LEU A 97 4.92 -1.32 -14.95
CA LEU A 97 3.50 -0.96 -15.01
C LEU A 97 3.28 0.50 -15.42
N PRO A 98 2.18 0.82 -16.12
CA PRO A 98 1.76 2.19 -16.38
C PRO A 98 1.69 3.01 -15.08
N THR A 99 2.20 4.24 -15.11
CA THR A 99 2.22 5.12 -13.92
C THR A 99 0.82 5.37 -13.35
N THR A 100 -0.21 5.47 -14.19
CA THR A 100 -1.61 5.61 -13.78
C THR A 100 -2.13 4.38 -13.03
N LEU A 101 -1.74 3.18 -13.45
CA LEU A 101 -2.09 1.94 -12.76
C LEU A 101 -1.34 1.83 -11.42
N ARG A 102 -0.04 2.16 -11.39
CA ARG A 102 0.72 2.21 -10.13
C ARG A 102 0.05 3.16 -9.13
N TRP A 103 -0.41 4.32 -9.59
CA TRP A 103 -1.19 5.25 -8.76
C TRP A 103 -2.47 4.62 -8.20
N ALA A 104 -3.29 3.96 -9.03
CA ALA A 104 -4.52 3.31 -8.58
C ALA A 104 -4.24 2.20 -7.55
N ILE A 105 -3.18 1.41 -7.76
CA ILE A 105 -2.73 0.37 -6.83
C ILE A 105 -2.26 0.99 -5.52
N SER A 106 -1.39 2.01 -5.58
CA SER A 106 -0.89 2.71 -4.40
C SER A 106 -2.02 3.31 -3.58
N ASN A 107 -3.01 3.93 -4.21
CA ASN A 107 -4.16 4.50 -3.51
C ASN A 107 -5.02 3.43 -2.82
N THR A 108 -5.18 2.28 -3.49
CA THR A 108 -5.89 1.13 -2.94
C THR A 108 -5.17 0.57 -1.71
N ILE A 109 -3.86 0.37 -1.81
CA ILE A 109 -3.05 -0.23 -0.74
C ILE A 109 -2.90 0.72 0.45
N MET A 110 -2.61 2.00 0.19
CA MET A 110 -2.47 3.02 1.24
C MET A 110 -3.83 3.55 1.74
N ASN A 111 -4.93 3.01 1.22
CA ASN A 111 -6.30 3.40 1.58
C ASN A 111 -6.59 4.91 1.42
N THR A 112 -5.91 5.59 0.49
CA THR A 112 -6.09 7.04 0.27
C THR A 112 -7.38 7.37 -0.49
N ASP A 113 -7.98 6.39 -1.18
CA ASP A 113 -9.25 6.57 -1.89
C ASP A 113 -10.44 6.83 -0.93
N ASN A 114 -10.35 6.36 0.32
CA ASN A 114 -11.38 6.57 1.35
C ASN A 114 -11.26 7.93 2.07
N ASN A 115 -10.19 8.69 1.81
CA ASN A 115 -9.96 10.03 2.38
C ASN A 115 -10.35 11.18 1.45
N LYS A 116 -11.21 10.95 0.45
CA LYS A 116 -11.96 12.04 -0.17
C LYS A 116 -12.95 12.57 0.86
N SER A 117 -12.49 13.48 1.72
CA SER A 117 -13.40 14.28 2.51
C SER A 117 -14.24 15.09 1.53
N ASP A 118 -15.56 14.99 1.66
CA ASP A 118 -16.50 15.90 1.02
C ASP A 118 -16.19 17.33 1.50
N PHE A 119 -15.31 18.04 0.79
CA PHE A 119 -15.11 19.49 0.87
C PHE A 119 -15.34 20.09 -0.51
#